data_AF-A0A0T1SDA6-F1
#
_entry.id   AF-A0A0T1SDA6-F1
#
_cell.length_a   1.000
_cell.length_b   1.000
_cell.length_c   1.000
_cell.angle_alpha   90.00
_cell.angle_beta   90.00
_cell.angle_gamma   90.00
#
_symmetry.space_group_name_H-M   'P 1'
#
loop_
_entity.id
_entity.type
_entity.pdbx_description
1 polymer ?
#
loop_
_entity_poly.entity_id
_entity_poly.type
_entity_poly.pdbx_seq_one_letter_code
_entity_poly.pdbx_strand_id
1 'polypeptide(L)'
;MSAKRTVQSVTPAVLRRLGEEGRAPRLLDVRTPAEFRTAHIPGSYNVPLSTLREHRAELRSHLDEDVVLICRSGQRAKEAEQALTEAGLPNLRVLEGGMNAWEATGAPVKRGPERWDMERQVRLVAGSVVLATGLVGVLVPGMHLVGTAVGAGLTYAALSNSCAMGVLLSKLPYNRGPRIDIRTVVSELRSGS
;
A
#
# COMPACT_ATOMS: atom_id res chain seq x y z
N MET A 1 -22.14 8.00 32.05
CA MET A 1 -21.63 9.05 31.14
C MET A 1 -20.17 8.74 30.85
N SER A 2 -19.85 8.20 29.67
CA SER A 2 -18.47 7.86 29.30
C SER A 2 -17.73 9.14 28.93
N ALA A 3 -16.68 9.51 29.67
CA ALA A 3 -15.82 10.62 29.30
C ALA A 3 -15.30 10.40 27.87
N LYS A 4 -15.50 11.39 26.99
CA LYS A 4 -15.09 11.32 25.59
C LYS A 4 -13.56 11.39 25.57
N ARG A 5 -12.88 10.24 25.54
CA ARG A 5 -11.42 10.18 25.58
C ARG A 5 -10.86 10.83 24.31
N THR A 6 -10.02 11.85 24.50
CA THR A 6 -9.34 12.51 23.38
C THR A 6 -8.18 11.64 22.93
N VAL A 7 -8.26 11.12 21.71
CA VAL A 7 -7.15 10.41 21.07
C VAL A 7 -5.95 11.35 21.01
N GLN A 8 -4.81 10.93 21.54
CA GLN A 8 -3.59 11.74 21.44
C GLN A 8 -3.14 11.78 19.98
N SER A 9 -2.90 12.97 19.45
CA SER A 9 -2.41 13.16 18.08
C SER A 9 -1.02 13.77 18.06
N VAL A 10 -0.26 13.46 17.02
CA VAL A 10 1.03 14.08 16.72
C VAL A 10 0.97 14.70 15.34
N THR A 11 1.49 15.92 15.19
CA THR A 11 1.56 16.57 13.87
C THR A 11 2.76 16.06 13.09
N PRO A 12 2.73 16.09 11.74
CA PRO A 12 3.89 15.74 10.92
C PRO A 12 5.16 16.51 11.30
N ALA A 13 5.03 17.80 11.62
CA ALA A 13 6.16 18.65 12.00
C ALA A 13 6.83 18.19 13.30
N VAL A 14 6.03 17.86 14.32
CA VAL A 14 6.55 17.33 15.60
C VAL A 14 7.19 15.96 15.38
N LEU A 15 6.54 15.09 14.62
CA LEU A 15 7.07 13.76 14.34
C LEU A 15 8.41 13.81 13.59
N ARG A 16 8.53 14.72 12.62
CA ARG A 16 9.79 14.93 11.88
C ARG A 16 10.90 15.42 12.80
N ARG A 17 10.62 16.40 13.65
CA ARG A 17 11.58 16.91 14.62
C ARG A 17 12.09 15.82 15.57
N LEU A 18 11.19 14.98 16.09
CA LEU A 18 11.58 13.84 16.93
C LEU A 18 12.50 12.86 16.21
N GLY A 19 12.25 12.63 14.90
CA GLY A 19 13.12 11.81 14.06
C GLY A 19 14.51 12.42 13.85
N GLU A 20 14.58 13.73 13.60
CA GLU A 20 15.84 14.46 13.44
C GLU A 20 16.68 14.49 14.73
N GLU A 21 16.03 14.50 15.90
CA GLU A 21 16.67 14.43 17.22
C GLU A 21 17.07 13.00 17.64
N GLY A 22 16.88 11.99 16.80
CA GLY A 22 17.19 10.59 17.12
C GLY A 22 16.24 9.96 18.15
N ARG A 23 15.08 10.58 18.39
CA ARG A 23 14.05 10.15 19.35
C ARG A 23 12.77 9.73 18.63
N ALA A 24 12.92 9.12 17.46
CA ALA A 24 11.81 8.70 16.63
C ALA A 24 10.95 7.66 17.37
N PRO A 25 9.64 7.90 17.53
CA PRO A 25 8.75 6.90 18.10
C PRO A 25 8.56 5.74 17.11
N ARG A 26 8.06 4.61 17.59
CA ARG A 26 7.76 3.47 16.74
C ARG A 26 6.58 3.79 15.82
N LEU A 27 6.76 3.64 14.52
CA LEU A 27 5.75 4.00 13.52
C LEU A 27 4.99 2.76 13.02
N LEU A 28 3.67 2.75 13.17
CA LEU A 28 2.82 1.65 12.75
C LEU A 28 1.80 2.12 11.70
N ASP A 29 1.95 1.67 10.46
CA ASP A 29 1.04 2.00 9.37
C ASP A 29 -0.05 0.93 9.25
N VAL A 30 -1.30 1.32 9.51
CA VAL A 30 -2.46 0.43 9.54
C VAL A 30 -3.21 0.35 8.20
N ARG A 31 -2.63 0.91 7.13
CA ARG A 31 -3.17 0.80 5.77
C ARG A 31 -2.93 -0.59 5.20
N THR A 32 -3.53 -0.85 4.04
CA THR A 32 -3.32 -2.09 3.32
C THR A 32 -1.85 -2.23 2.88
N PRO A 33 -1.36 -3.47 2.66
CA PRO A 33 0.01 -3.68 2.18
C PRO A 33 0.28 -3.03 0.82
N ALA A 34 -0.75 -2.93 -0.02
CA ALA A 34 -0.66 -2.24 -1.31
C ALA A 34 -0.38 -0.75 -1.13
N GLU A 35 -1.15 -0.06 -0.27
CA GLU A 35 -0.95 1.36 0.03
C GLU A 35 0.43 1.62 0.65
N PHE A 36 0.85 0.77 1.61
CA PHE A 36 2.14 0.90 2.27
C PHE A 36 3.31 0.75 1.31
N ARG A 37 3.27 -0.26 0.43
CA ARG A 37 4.30 -0.47 -0.59
C ARG A 37 4.39 0.69 -1.57
N THR A 38 3.29 1.34 -1.94
CA THR A 38 3.34 2.48 -2.85
C THR A 38 4.15 3.63 -2.24
N ALA A 39 3.84 4.01 -1.01
CA ALA A 39 4.52 5.08 -0.30
C ALA A 39 4.28 4.96 1.21
N HIS A 40 5.34 5.03 2.02
CA HIS A 40 5.26 5.01 3.48
C HIS A 40 6.38 5.82 4.13
N ILE A 41 6.23 6.15 5.42
CA ILE A 41 7.27 6.84 6.19
C ILE A 41 8.45 5.88 6.40
N PRO A 42 9.70 6.28 6.12
CA PRO A 42 10.86 5.42 6.39
C PRO A 42 10.89 4.93 7.85
N GLY A 43 11.20 3.65 8.06
CA GLY A 43 11.23 3.04 9.40
C GLY A 43 9.85 2.68 9.99
N SER A 44 8.75 2.90 9.25
CA SER A 44 7.44 2.40 9.66
C SER A 44 7.23 0.92 9.37
N TYR A 45 6.40 0.26 10.18
CA TYR A 45 5.99 -1.13 10.04
C TYR A 45 4.54 -1.20 9.56
N ASN A 46 4.25 -2.08 8.60
CA ASN A 46 2.88 -2.24 8.12
C ASN A 46 2.11 -3.31 8.90
N VAL A 47 1.05 -2.91 9.60
CA VAL A 47 0.14 -3.81 10.30
C VAL A 47 -1.29 -3.41 9.96
N PRO A 48 -1.87 -3.98 8.89
CA PRO A 48 -3.20 -3.62 8.41
C PRO A 48 -4.24 -3.69 9.52
N LEU A 49 -5.19 -2.74 9.52
CA LEU A 49 -6.21 -2.63 10.57
C LEU A 49 -6.97 -3.95 10.83
N SER A 50 -7.25 -4.74 9.80
CA SER A 50 -7.89 -6.06 9.95
C SER A 50 -7.03 -7.01 10.79
N THR A 51 -5.75 -7.16 10.42
CA THR A 51 -4.78 -7.99 11.13
C THR A 51 -4.54 -7.49 12.55
N LEU A 52 -4.48 -6.18 12.74
CA LEU A 52 -4.34 -5.56 14.05
C LEU A 52 -5.51 -5.90 14.98
N ARG A 53 -6.75 -5.84 14.49
CA ARG A 53 -7.94 -6.18 15.29
C ARG A 53 -7.99 -7.66 15.69
N GLU A 54 -7.60 -8.53 14.77
CA GLU A 54 -7.53 -9.99 14.97
C GLU A 54 -6.43 -10.36 15.98
N HIS A 55 -5.25 -9.75 15.88
CA HIS A 55 -4.05 -10.11 16.65
C HIS A 55 -3.67 -9.11 17.75
N ARG A 56 -4.62 -8.29 18.22
CA ARG A 56 -4.37 -7.21 19.21
C ARG A 56 -3.66 -7.67 20.49
N ALA A 57 -3.95 -8.89 20.98
CA ALA A 57 -3.35 -9.42 22.19
C ALA A 57 -1.86 -9.81 22.01
N GLU A 58 -1.51 -10.29 20.82
CA GLU A 58 -0.13 -10.65 20.45
C GLU A 58 0.70 -9.40 20.14
N LEU A 59 0.10 -8.39 19.49
CA LEU A 59 0.74 -7.10 19.26
C LEU A 59 1.04 -6.37 20.57
N ARG A 60 0.16 -6.50 21.58
CA ARG A 60 0.38 -5.89 22.90
C ARG A 60 1.68 -6.31 23.56
N SER A 61 2.11 -7.56 23.42
CA SER A 61 3.38 -8.01 24.02
C SER A 61 4.63 -7.50 23.31
N HIS A 62 4.47 -6.79 22.18
CA HIS A 62 5.57 -6.38 21.30
C HIS A 62 5.56 -4.89 20.94
N LEU A 63 4.60 -4.13 21.47
CA LEU A 63 4.51 -2.69 21.27
C LEU A 63 4.84 -1.98 22.59
N ASP A 64 5.82 -1.08 22.52
CA ASP A 64 6.21 -0.21 23.63
C ASP A 64 5.22 0.95 23.82
N GLU A 65 5.46 1.79 24.83
CA GLU A 65 4.59 2.94 25.14
C GLU A 65 4.71 4.11 24.17
N ASP A 66 5.69 4.12 23.26
CA ASP A 66 5.88 5.21 22.29
C ASP A 66 5.62 4.78 20.85
N VAL A 67 4.33 4.64 20.51
CA VAL A 67 3.86 4.22 19.18
C VAL A 67 2.99 5.28 18.53
N VAL A 68 3.28 5.58 17.26
CA VAL A 68 2.46 6.44 16.40
C VAL A 68 1.79 5.62 15.31
N LEU A 69 0.46 5.66 15.29
CA LEU A 69 -0.41 5.01 14.32
C LEU A 69 -0.61 5.92 13.11
N ILE A 70 -0.43 5.36 11.92
CA ILE A 70 -0.48 6.05 10.64
C ILE A 70 -1.55 5.40 9.79
N CYS A 71 -2.37 6.23 9.13
CA CYS A 71 -3.16 5.77 8.01
C CYS A 71 -3.21 6.82 6.90
N ARG A 72 -4.15 6.72 5.95
CA ARG A 72 -4.23 7.69 4.84
C ARG A 72 -4.59 9.11 5.31
N SER A 73 -5.61 9.24 6.14
CA SER A 73 -6.18 10.53 6.58
C SER A 73 -6.41 10.65 8.10
N GLY A 74 -6.05 9.63 8.88
CA GLY A 74 -6.23 9.55 10.33
C GLY A 74 -7.39 8.65 10.81
N GLN A 75 -8.41 8.35 9.98
CA GLN A 75 -9.59 7.60 10.48
C GLN A 75 -9.29 6.15 10.88
N ARG A 76 -8.73 5.34 9.97
CA ARG A 76 -8.31 3.96 10.30
C ARG A 76 -7.31 3.89 11.48
N ALA A 77 -6.50 4.93 11.68
CA ALA A 77 -5.55 4.99 12.78
C ALA A 77 -6.26 5.22 14.12
N LYS A 78 -7.35 6.01 14.15
CA LYS A 78 -8.21 6.15 15.34
C LYS A 78 -8.91 4.84 15.69
N GLU A 79 -9.40 4.10 14.69
CA GLU A 79 -9.99 2.77 14.91
C GLU A 79 -8.95 1.78 15.47
N ALA A 80 -7.72 1.81 14.97
CA ALA A 80 -6.62 1.00 15.50
C ALA A 80 -6.27 1.40 16.94
N GLU A 81 -6.24 2.69 17.26
CA GLU A 81 -5.95 3.21 18.59
C GLU A 81 -6.98 2.72 19.62
N GLN A 82 -8.27 2.77 19.26
CA GLN A 82 -9.35 2.27 20.09
C GLN A 82 -9.19 0.76 20.33
N ALA A 83 -9.00 -0.02 19.27
CA ALA A 83 -8.87 -1.48 19.37
C ALA A 83 -7.66 -1.93 20.21
N LEU A 84 -6.51 -1.24 20.09
CA LEU A 84 -5.32 -1.55 20.89
C LEU A 84 -5.45 -1.05 22.33
N THR A 85 -6.17 0.05 22.55
CA THR A 85 -6.40 0.49 23.94
C THR A 85 -7.35 -0.43 24.68
N GLU A 86 -8.40 -0.93 24.02
CA GLU A 86 -9.26 -1.97 24.56
C GLU A 86 -8.48 -3.25 24.89
N ALA A 87 -7.38 -3.49 24.18
CA ALA A 87 -6.45 -4.58 24.48
C ALA A 87 -5.46 -4.27 25.61
N GLY A 88 -5.38 -3.03 26.11
CA GLY A 88 -4.50 -2.62 27.20
C GLY A 88 -3.26 -1.81 26.81
N LEU A 89 -3.23 -1.19 25.63
CA LEU A 89 -2.20 -0.21 25.22
C LEU A 89 -2.78 1.21 25.17
N PRO A 90 -2.78 1.97 26.29
CA PRO A 90 -3.41 3.28 26.33
C PRO A 90 -2.58 4.43 25.74
N ASN A 91 -1.27 4.25 25.56
CA ASN A 91 -0.33 5.34 25.24
C ASN A 91 -0.03 5.44 23.73
N LEU A 92 -1.05 5.33 22.89
CA LEU A 92 -0.91 5.39 21.44
C LEU A 92 -1.20 6.79 20.91
N ARG A 93 -0.39 7.25 19.96
CA ARG A 93 -0.62 8.53 19.27
C ARG A 93 -1.04 8.29 17.84
N VAL A 94 -1.89 9.16 17.29
CA VAL A 94 -2.31 9.11 15.88
C VAL A 94 -1.65 10.25 15.10
N LEU A 95 -1.08 9.94 13.94
CA LEU A 95 -0.57 10.97 13.03
C LEU A 95 -1.73 11.81 12.48
N GLU A 96 -1.73 13.10 12.78
CA GLU A 96 -2.75 14.03 12.33
C GLU A 96 -2.71 14.19 10.80
N GLY A 97 -3.88 14.04 10.16
CA GLY A 97 -4.00 14.06 8.70
C GLY A 97 -3.35 12.86 7.98
N GLY A 98 -2.72 11.94 8.71
CA GLY A 98 -2.11 10.72 8.18
C GLY A 98 -1.02 10.98 7.14
N MET A 99 -0.85 10.04 6.22
CA MET A 99 0.10 10.14 5.12
C MET A 99 -0.15 11.33 4.19
N ASN A 100 -1.41 11.75 4.00
CA ASN A 100 -1.71 12.91 3.18
C ASN A 100 -1.03 14.18 3.73
N ALA A 101 -1.12 14.39 5.05
CA ALA A 101 -0.47 15.52 5.70
C ALA A 101 1.05 15.37 5.74
N TRP A 102 1.56 14.15 5.96
CA TRP A 102 3.00 13.88 5.89
C TRP A 102 3.60 14.23 4.52
N GLU A 103 2.98 13.76 3.43
CA GLU A 103 3.42 14.05 2.07
C GLU A 103 3.33 15.55 1.74
N ALA A 104 2.28 16.24 2.20
CA ALA A 104 2.14 17.68 2.00
C ALA A 104 3.26 18.50 2.66
N THR A 105 3.96 17.97 3.67
CA THR A 105 5.11 18.64 4.28
C THR A 105 6.42 18.50 3.51
N GLY A 106 6.46 17.68 2.46
CA GLY A 106 7.70 17.36 1.72
C GLY A 106 8.70 16.52 2.53
N ALA A 107 8.26 15.89 3.63
CA ALA A 107 9.10 15.04 4.45
C ALA A 107 9.53 13.75 3.71
N PRO A 108 10.60 13.06 4.16
CA PRO A 108 11.06 11.83 3.53
C PRO A 108 9.97 10.76 3.46
N VAL A 109 9.82 10.15 2.28
CA VAL A 109 8.89 9.05 2.02
C VAL A 109 9.63 7.95 1.27
N LYS A 110 9.55 6.73 1.78
CA LYS A 110 10.03 5.55 1.06
C LYS A 110 8.94 5.10 0.10
N ARG A 111 9.21 5.23 -1.19
CA ARG A 111 8.33 4.75 -2.26
C ARG A 111 8.79 3.37 -2.70
N GLY A 112 7.85 2.46 -2.87
CA GLY A 112 8.16 1.15 -3.46
C GLY A 112 8.47 1.27 -4.95
N PRO A 113 8.93 0.19 -5.57
CA PRO A 113 9.13 0.17 -7.01
C PRO A 113 7.81 0.50 -7.70
N GLU A 114 7.86 1.47 -8.61
CA GLU A 114 6.73 1.85 -9.43
C GLU A 114 6.31 0.62 -10.26
N ARG A 115 5.26 -0.09 -9.81
CA ARG A 115 4.67 -1.16 -10.61
C ARG A 115 3.99 -0.48 -11.79
N TRP A 116 4.51 -0.71 -12.99
CA TRP A 116 3.86 -0.23 -14.21
C TRP A 116 2.40 -0.63 -14.16
N ASP A 117 1.52 0.35 -14.43
CA ASP A 117 0.11 0.07 -14.56
C ASP A 117 -0.09 -1.11 -15.54
N MET A 118 -1.03 -1.99 -15.24
CA MET A 118 -1.36 -3.14 -16.10
C MET A 118 -1.62 -2.66 -17.54
N GLU A 119 -2.24 -1.48 -17.67
CA GLU A 119 -2.49 -0.84 -18.96
C GLU A 119 -1.19 -0.52 -19.71
N ARG A 120 -0.15 -0.05 -19.01
CA ARG A 120 1.15 0.25 -19.62
C ARG A 120 1.86 -1.03 -20.08
N GLN A 121 1.75 -2.10 -19.31
CA GLN A 121 2.30 -3.42 -19.69
C GLN A 121 1.58 -3.99 -20.93
N VAL A 122 0.24 -3.93 -20.95
CA VAL A 122 -0.56 -4.40 -22.09
C VAL A 122 -0.25 -3.58 -23.35
N ARG A 123 -0.16 -2.24 -23.25
CA ARG A 123 0.21 -1.38 -24.38
C ARG A 123 1.59 -1.72 -24.94
N LEU A 124 2.58 -1.96 -24.08
CA LEU A 124 3.93 -2.32 -24.53
C LEU A 124 3.95 -3.68 -25.22
N VAL A 125 3.35 -4.71 -24.62
CA VAL A 125 3.33 -6.07 -25.17
C VAL A 125 2.56 -6.11 -26.49
N ALA A 126 1.32 -5.59 -26.50
CA ALA A 126 0.51 -5.56 -27.70
C ALA A 126 1.17 -4.75 -28.83
N GLY A 127 1.69 -3.55 -28.51
CA GLY A 127 2.40 -2.72 -29.47
C GLY A 127 3.62 -3.41 -30.06
N SER A 128 4.40 -4.11 -29.21
CA SER A 128 5.58 -4.87 -29.66
C SER A 128 5.20 -6.03 -30.58
N VAL A 129 4.11 -6.76 -30.29
CA VAL A 129 3.61 -7.85 -31.14
C VAL A 129 3.16 -7.32 -32.49
N VAL A 130 2.40 -6.23 -32.53
CA VAL A 130 1.95 -5.60 -33.78
C VAL A 130 3.14 -5.10 -34.62
N LEU A 131 4.10 -4.41 -34.00
CA LEU A 131 5.30 -3.93 -34.69
C LEU A 131 6.16 -5.07 -35.23
N ALA A 132 6.40 -6.11 -34.43
CA ALA A 132 7.21 -7.25 -34.83
C ALA A 132 6.56 -8.03 -35.98
N THR A 133 5.25 -8.30 -35.89
CA THR A 133 4.52 -9.05 -36.94
C THR A 133 4.38 -8.24 -38.23
N GLY A 134 4.22 -6.91 -38.15
CA GLY A 134 4.25 -6.03 -39.32
C GLY A 134 5.61 -6.03 -40.02
N LEU A 135 6.70 -5.92 -39.25
CA LEU A 135 8.07 -5.93 -39.79
C LEU A 135 8.42 -7.29 -40.40
N VAL A 136 8.14 -8.40 -39.70
CA VAL A 136 8.36 -9.76 -40.21
C VAL A 136 7.45 -10.06 -41.40
N GLY A 137 6.27 -9.45 -41.47
CA GLY A 137 5.34 -9.57 -42.59
C GLY A 137 5.89 -9.07 -43.94
N VAL A 138 6.93 -8.23 -43.92
CA VAL A 138 7.65 -7.80 -45.13
C VAL A 138 8.50 -8.94 -45.70
N LEU A 139 8.98 -9.83 -44.85
CA LEU A 139 9.86 -10.95 -45.21
C LEU A 139 9.09 -12.28 -45.36
N VAL A 140 8.04 -12.47 -44.56
CA VAL A 140 7.23 -13.70 -44.50
C VAL A 140 5.77 -13.34 -44.80
N PRO A 141 5.25 -13.65 -46.01
CA PRO A 141 3.87 -13.39 -46.37
C PRO A 141 2.89 -14.01 -45.36
N GLY A 142 1.89 -13.24 -44.94
CA GLY A 142 0.86 -13.66 -43.99
C GLY A 142 1.17 -13.40 -42.51
N MET A 143 2.42 -13.10 -42.13
CA MET A 143 2.74 -12.85 -40.71
C MET A 143 2.09 -11.59 -40.14
N HIS A 144 1.83 -10.59 -41.00
CA HIS A 144 1.13 -9.36 -40.61
C HIS A 144 -0.29 -9.62 -40.08
N LEU A 145 -0.95 -10.73 -40.48
CA LEU A 145 -2.31 -11.07 -40.04
C LEU A 145 -2.41 -11.27 -38.53
N VAL A 146 -1.33 -11.74 -37.88
CA VAL A 146 -1.27 -11.90 -36.42
C VAL A 146 -1.36 -10.53 -35.74
N GLY A 147 -0.59 -9.56 -36.23
CA GLY A 147 -0.64 -8.18 -35.74
C GLY A 147 -2.01 -7.53 -35.97
N THR A 148 -2.59 -7.73 -37.15
CA THR A 148 -3.92 -7.21 -37.49
C THR A 148 -5.01 -7.79 -36.57
N ALA A 149 -4.96 -9.09 -36.28
CA ALA A 149 -5.92 -9.74 -35.38
C ALA A 149 -5.82 -9.21 -33.94
N VAL A 150 -4.59 -9.06 -33.41
CA VAL A 150 -4.35 -8.48 -32.08
C VAL A 150 -4.83 -7.03 -32.01
N GLY A 151 -4.48 -6.22 -33.01
CA GLY A 151 -4.93 -4.82 -33.10
C GLY A 151 -6.45 -4.69 -33.14
N ALA A 152 -7.12 -5.49 -33.99
CA ALA A 152 -8.57 -5.51 -34.09
C ALA A 152 -9.25 -5.89 -32.77
N GLY A 153 -8.73 -6.89 -32.06
CA GLY A 153 -9.23 -7.29 -30.74
C GLY A 153 -9.11 -6.17 -29.68
N LEU A 154 -8.02 -5.41 -29.70
CA LEU A 154 -7.82 -4.28 -28.78
C LEU A 154 -8.74 -3.10 -29.11
N THR A 155 -8.90 -2.77 -30.39
CA THR A 155 -9.86 -1.74 -30.82
C THR A 155 -11.29 -2.14 -30.44
N TYR A 156 -11.66 -3.40 -30.61
CA TYR A 156 -12.96 -3.92 -30.18
C TYR A 156 -13.14 -3.83 -28.65
N ALA A 157 -12.12 -4.21 -27.87
CA ALA A 157 -12.16 -4.11 -26.41
C ALA A 157 -12.31 -2.65 -25.94
N ALA A 158 -11.63 -1.71 -26.59
CA ALA A 158 -11.75 -0.28 -26.30
C ALA A 158 -13.15 0.26 -26.64
N LEU A 159 -13.70 -0.10 -27.81
CA LEU A 159 -15.03 0.35 -28.25
C LEU A 159 -16.17 -0.25 -27.41
N SER A 160 -16.00 -1.49 -26.92
CA SER A 160 -17.04 -2.18 -26.15
C SER A 160 -17.04 -1.86 -24.66
N ASN A 161 -16.08 -1.05 -24.16
CA ASN A 161 -15.91 -0.76 -22.74
C ASN A 161 -16.00 -2.02 -21.86
N SER A 162 -15.45 -3.13 -22.37
CA SER A 162 -15.56 -4.45 -21.72
C SER A 162 -14.71 -4.50 -20.45
N CYS A 163 -15.31 -4.13 -19.32
CA CYS A 163 -14.74 -4.33 -17.98
C CYS A 163 -14.47 -5.81 -17.66
N ALA A 164 -14.94 -6.75 -18.49
CA ALA A 164 -14.76 -8.19 -18.28
C ALA A 164 -13.28 -8.59 -18.25
N MET A 165 -12.43 -7.96 -19.07
CA MET A 165 -10.99 -8.23 -19.05
C MET A 165 -10.35 -7.74 -17.74
N GLY A 166 -10.71 -6.54 -17.26
CA GLY A 166 -10.24 -6.02 -15.97
C GLY A 166 -10.69 -6.89 -14.78
N VAL A 167 -11.93 -7.39 -14.82
CA VAL A 167 -12.46 -8.35 -13.84
C VAL A 167 -11.72 -9.69 -13.90
N LEU A 168 -11.36 -10.16 -15.09
CA LEU A 168 -10.63 -11.42 -15.28
C LEU A 168 -9.16 -11.29 -14.81
N LEU A 169 -8.50 -10.20 -15.17
CA LEU A 169 -7.12 -9.90 -14.74
C LEU A 169 -7.04 -9.70 -13.22
N SER A 170 -8.06 -9.10 -12.58
CA SER A 170 -8.06 -8.92 -11.13
C SER A 170 -8.16 -10.24 -10.34
N LYS A 171 -8.64 -11.31 -10.97
CA LYS A 171 -8.73 -12.66 -10.38
C LYS A 171 -7.43 -13.46 -10.46
N LEU A 172 -6.48 -13.04 -11.30
CA LEU A 172 -5.20 -13.72 -11.48
C LEU A 172 -4.37 -13.66 -10.19
N PRO A 173 -3.63 -14.74 -9.85
CA PRO A 173 -2.88 -14.84 -8.60
C PRO A 173 -1.82 -13.74 -8.43
N TYR A 174 -1.25 -13.22 -9.51
CA TYR A 174 -0.29 -12.11 -9.49
C TYR A 174 -0.89 -10.77 -9.03
N ASN A 175 -2.21 -10.60 -9.11
CA ASN A 175 -2.90 -9.38 -8.68
C ASN A 175 -3.48 -9.48 -7.27
N ARG A 176 -3.39 -10.67 -6.63
CA ARG A 176 -3.75 -10.83 -5.22
C ARG A 176 -2.61 -10.25 -4.38
N GLY A 177 -2.90 -9.19 -3.62
CA GLY A 177 -1.91 -8.56 -2.74
C GLY A 177 -1.30 -9.58 -1.76
N PRO A 178 -0.04 -9.40 -1.35
CA PRO A 178 0.59 -10.30 -0.40
C PRO A 178 -0.17 -10.29 0.92
N ARG A 179 -0.44 -11.49 1.44
CA ARG A 179 -0.98 -11.69 2.78
C ARG A 179 0.12 -11.36 3.78
N ILE A 180 -0.16 -10.47 4.73
CA ILE A 180 0.78 -10.20 5.82
C ILE A 180 0.68 -11.31 6.85
N ASP A 181 1.81 -11.96 7.14
CA ASP A 181 1.95 -12.92 8.23
C ASP A 181 2.36 -12.18 9.50
N ILE A 182 1.56 -12.34 10.56
CA ILE A 182 1.80 -11.72 11.86
C ILE A 182 3.16 -12.11 12.45
N ARG A 183 3.64 -13.33 12.20
CA ARG A 183 4.95 -13.78 12.70
C ARG A 183 6.10 -12.96 12.10
N THR A 184 5.96 -12.58 10.83
CA THR A 184 6.94 -11.72 10.15
C THR A 184 6.93 -10.32 10.76
N VAL A 185 5.74 -9.74 10.95
CA VAL A 185 5.58 -8.44 11.62
C VAL A 185 6.21 -8.44 13.01
N VAL A 186 5.92 -9.46 13.83
CA VAL A 186 6.46 -9.58 15.19
C VAL A 186 7.98 -9.74 15.16
N SER A 187 8.54 -10.50 14.20
CA SER A 187 9.98 -10.65 14.07
C SER A 187 10.68 -9.33 13.71
N GLU A 188 10.11 -8.55 12.79
CA GLU A 188 10.63 -7.23 12.42
C GLU A 188 10.58 -6.25 13.60
N LEU A 189 9.48 -6.27 14.36
CA LEU A 189 9.33 -5.46 15.57
C LEU A 189 10.40 -5.77 16.63
N ARG A 190 10.79 -7.05 16.78
CA ARG A 190 11.82 -7.51 17.73
C ARG A 190 13.25 -7.24 17.27
N SER A 191 13.53 -7.23 15.97
CA SER A 191 14.89 -6.99 15.45
C SER A 191 15.30 -5.51 15.44
N GLY A 192 14.33 -4.59 15.59
CA GLY A 192 14.55 -3.15 15.59
C GLY A 192 14.59 -2.49 16.98
N SER A 193 14.69 -3.28 18.06
CA SER A 193 14.91 -2.82 19.44
C SER A 193 16.37 -2.87 19.82
#